data_AF-V7B4X3-F1
#
_entry.id   AF-V7B4X3-F1
#
_cell.length_a   1.000
_cell.length_b   1.000
_cell.length_c   1.000
_cell.angle_alpha   90.00
_cell.angle_beta   90.00
_cell.angle_gamma   90.00
#
_symmetry.space_group_name_H-M   'P 1'
#
loop_
_entity.id
_entity.type
_entity.pdbx_description
1 polymer ?
#
loop_
_entity_poly.entity_id
_entity_poly.type
_entity_poly.pdbx_seq_one_letter_code
_entity_poly.pdbx_strand_id
1 'polypeptide(L)'
;MYMYLHQQYLVSDVYSENEEEEDEEAEMQVHQQRPPTRKRAWLVDITDEQGKRNTKQLRTNDVWHLPPNERILVKWNNEGQPIADDGALLNMFLGSIARNHNAFPISYSSWRKIPKVYKEDILKNTIQTVLKAKFDIHSDVHINHVLKSLNTKWRDHRQELWHQRNDRTRTRDELIAMAPEGINRDHWALFVDYRLNSKTKENALKNKENRTKQTIAHTGGSLQGKEMK
;
A
#
# COMPACT_ATOMS: atom_id res chain seq x y z
N MET A 1 -11.12 18.54 20.31
CA MET A 1 -11.14 17.25 21.05
C MET A 1 -11.94 16.17 20.30
N TYR A 2 -13.16 16.45 19.83
CA TYR A 2 -14.02 15.50 19.10
C TYR A 2 -13.44 14.93 17.79
N MET A 3 -12.81 15.75 16.94
CA MET A 3 -12.15 15.23 15.72
C MET A 3 -11.03 14.23 16.00
N TYR A 4 -10.34 14.37 17.13
CA TYR A 4 -9.21 13.51 17.51
C TYR A 4 -9.68 12.13 17.98
N LEU A 5 -10.70 12.11 18.84
CA LEU A 5 -11.31 10.88 19.32
C LEU A 5 -11.98 10.11 18.18
N HIS A 6 -12.66 10.82 17.27
CA HIS A 6 -13.32 10.18 16.13
C HIS A 6 -12.30 9.54 15.17
N GLN A 7 -11.17 10.21 14.93
CA GLN A 7 -10.11 9.69 14.06
C GLN A 7 -9.32 8.54 14.71
N GLN A 8 -9.12 8.56 16.04
CA GLN A 8 -8.55 7.42 16.77
C GLN A 8 -9.48 6.19 16.71
N TYR A 9 -10.79 6.40 16.80
CA TYR A 9 -11.80 5.33 16.74
C TYR A 9 -11.85 4.67 15.35
N LEU A 10 -11.81 5.47 14.28
CA LEU A 10 -11.78 4.97 12.90
C LEU A 10 -10.50 4.19 12.58
N VAL A 11 -9.34 4.63 13.09
CA VAL A 11 -8.08 3.88 12.96
C VAL A 11 -8.19 2.54 13.69
N SER A 12 -8.75 2.49 14.90
CA SER A 12 -8.90 1.20 15.60
C SER A 12 -9.86 0.23 14.90
N ASP A 13 -10.99 0.69 14.38
CA ASP A 13 -11.98 -0.19 13.74
C ASP A 13 -11.49 -0.76 12.40
N VAL A 14 -10.81 0.05 11.57
CA VAL A 14 -10.25 -0.41 10.28
C VAL A 14 -9.22 -1.52 10.44
N TYR A 15 -8.45 -1.52 11.55
CA TYR A 15 -7.41 -2.51 11.80
C TYR A 15 -7.85 -3.68 12.70
N SER A 16 -9.07 -3.64 13.23
CA SER A 16 -9.64 -4.72 14.04
C SER A 16 -10.04 -5.92 13.18
N GLU A 17 -10.54 -5.70 11.94
CA GLU A 17 -11.28 -6.72 11.18
C GLU A 17 -10.51 -7.51 10.10
N ASN A 18 -9.23 -7.24 9.80
CA ASN A 18 -8.50 -7.99 8.74
C ASN A 18 -7.48 -8.99 9.29
N GLU A 19 -7.83 -10.28 9.38
CA GLU A 19 -6.91 -11.41 9.58
C GLU A 19 -6.30 -11.87 8.25
N GLU A 20 -5.61 -10.97 7.53
CA GLU A 20 -4.86 -11.39 6.35
C GLU A 20 -3.41 -11.73 6.76
N GLU A 21 -3.12 -13.02 6.80
CA GLU A 21 -1.79 -13.57 7.05
C GLU A 21 -0.81 -13.22 5.90
N GLU A 22 0.47 -13.03 6.22
CA GLU A 22 1.53 -12.76 5.23
C GLU A 22 1.75 -14.01 4.37
N ASP A 23 1.22 -13.95 3.16
CA ASP A 23 1.08 -15.05 2.23
C ASP A 23 2.29 -15.20 1.31
N GLU A 24 2.84 -16.41 1.17
CA GLU A 24 3.83 -16.69 0.13
C GLU A 24 3.13 -16.85 -1.23
N GLU A 25 3.25 -15.83 -2.09
CA GLU A 25 2.99 -15.92 -3.52
C GLU A 25 4.04 -16.84 -4.13
N ALA A 26 3.61 -18.01 -4.59
CA ALA A 26 4.34 -18.82 -5.55
C ALA A 26 3.61 -18.68 -6.88
N GLU A 27 4.04 -17.72 -7.71
CA GLU A 27 3.60 -17.65 -9.10
C GLU A 27 4.09 -18.90 -9.85
N MET A 28 3.16 -19.74 -10.31
CA MET A 28 3.40 -20.57 -11.49
C MET A 28 3.17 -19.66 -12.71
N GLN A 29 4.25 -19.24 -13.36
CA GLN A 29 4.18 -18.45 -14.58
C GLN A 29 3.53 -19.24 -15.73
N VAL A 30 2.35 -18.80 -16.16
CA VAL A 30 2.11 -18.69 -17.60
C VAL A 30 2.45 -17.25 -17.95
N HIS A 31 3.62 -17.08 -18.57
CA HIS A 31 4.11 -15.81 -19.10
C HIS A 31 3.23 -15.37 -20.28
N GLN A 32 2.04 -14.85 -19.97
CA GLN A 32 1.44 -13.83 -20.83
C GLN A 32 2.08 -12.50 -20.42
N GLN A 33 3.07 -12.08 -21.20
CA GLN A 33 3.57 -10.71 -21.14
C GLN A 33 2.38 -9.76 -21.30
N ARG A 34 1.88 -9.20 -20.19
CA ARG A 34 1.09 -7.98 -20.27
C ARG A 34 2.03 -6.93 -20.86
N PRO A 35 1.71 -6.32 -22.01
CA PRO A 35 2.55 -5.28 -22.57
C PRO A 35 2.70 -4.18 -21.51
N PRO A 36 3.91 -3.69 -21.21
CA PRO A 36 4.09 -2.62 -20.24
C PRO A 36 3.59 -1.33 -20.89
N THR A 37 2.30 -1.06 -20.84
CA THR A 37 1.82 0.31 -20.96
C THR A 37 2.06 1.00 -19.62
N ARG A 38 3.33 1.24 -19.30
CA ARG A 38 3.70 2.21 -18.26
C ARG A 38 3.20 3.56 -18.77
N LYS A 39 1.94 3.93 -18.47
CA LYS A 39 1.51 5.33 -18.54
C LYS A 39 2.53 6.10 -17.70
N ARG A 40 3.38 6.87 -18.38
CA ARG A 40 4.45 7.62 -17.72
C ARG A 40 3.90 8.81 -16.95
N ALA A 41 2.68 9.24 -17.26
CA ALA A 41 1.96 10.31 -16.62
C ALA A 41 0.44 10.10 -16.73
N TRP A 42 -0.31 10.71 -15.81
CA TRP A 42 -1.75 10.65 -15.66
C TRP A 42 -2.34 12.04 -15.86
N LEU A 43 -3.46 12.12 -16.57
CA LEU A 43 -4.18 13.38 -16.76
C LEU A 43 -5.17 13.55 -15.60
N VAL A 44 -4.91 14.52 -14.72
CA VAL A 44 -5.66 14.68 -13.47
C VAL A 44 -6.14 16.11 -13.29
N ASP A 45 -7.30 16.25 -12.65
CA ASP A 45 -7.87 17.54 -12.29
C ASP A 45 -7.28 17.97 -10.94
N ILE A 46 -6.94 19.26 -10.83
CA ILE A 46 -6.35 19.88 -9.66
C ILE A 46 -7.22 21.07 -9.26
N THR A 47 -7.35 21.28 -7.96
CA THR A 47 -7.95 22.48 -7.38
C THR A 47 -6.90 23.28 -6.65
N ASP A 48 -6.96 24.60 -6.77
CA ASP A 48 -6.21 25.51 -5.90
C ASP A 48 -7.05 25.97 -4.69
N GLU A 49 -6.44 26.74 -3.78
CA GLU A 49 -7.09 27.34 -2.62
C GLU A 49 -8.25 28.29 -2.96
N GLN A 50 -8.29 28.81 -4.19
CA GLN A 50 -9.34 29.70 -4.67
C GLN A 50 -10.50 28.92 -5.32
N GLY A 51 -10.41 27.58 -5.33
CA GLY A 51 -11.38 26.68 -5.96
C GLY A 51 -11.30 26.65 -7.48
N LYS A 52 -10.26 27.26 -8.08
CA LYS A 52 -10.05 27.22 -9.51
C LYS A 52 -9.54 25.83 -9.89
N ARG A 53 -10.16 25.28 -10.93
CA ARG A 53 -9.83 23.95 -11.44
C ARG A 53 -8.99 24.04 -12.70
N ASN A 54 -7.94 23.24 -12.76
CA ASN A 54 -7.13 23.04 -13.95
C ASN A 54 -6.76 21.56 -14.09
N THR A 55 -6.51 21.12 -15.32
CA THR A 55 -6.09 19.75 -15.60
C THR A 55 -4.59 19.76 -15.87
N LYS A 56 -3.83 18.88 -15.20
CA LYS A 56 -2.38 18.71 -15.42
C LYS A 56 -2.05 17.26 -15.75
N GLN A 57 -0.99 17.07 -16.53
CA GLN A 57 -0.39 15.77 -16.74
C GLN A 57 0.72 15.56 -15.71
N LEU A 58 0.52 14.64 -14.75
CA LEU A 58 1.45 14.41 -13.64
C LEU A 58 2.01 12.99 -13.65
N ARG A 59 3.27 12.84 -13.25
CA ARG A 59 3.88 11.56 -12.84
C ARG A 59 3.76 11.40 -11.32
N THR A 60 3.95 10.18 -10.83
CA THR A 60 3.98 9.90 -9.38
C THR A 60 4.97 10.78 -8.62
N ASN A 61 6.15 11.05 -9.21
CA ASN A 61 7.16 11.89 -8.57
C ASN A 61 6.78 13.37 -8.52
N ASP A 62 5.93 13.84 -9.45
CA ASP A 62 5.51 15.23 -9.50
C ASP A 62 4.59 15.56 -8.33
N VAL A 63 3.86 14.56 -7.79
CA VAL A 63 2.99 14.69 -6.61
C VAL A 63 3.76 15.19 -5.38
N TRP A 64 5.00 14.75 -5.18
CA TRP A 64 5.84 15.23 -4.07
C TRP A 64 6.12 16.74 -4.15
N HIS A 65 6.23 17.25 -5.38
CA HIS A 65 6.61 18.63 -5.69
C HIS A 65 5.41 19.53 -5.99
N LEU A 66 4.19 19.01 -5.84
CA LEU A 66 2.98 19.81 -6.05
C LEU A 66 2.98 21.01 -5.08
N PRO A 67 2.65 22.23 -5.55
CA PRO A 67 2.55 23.41 -4.70
C PRO A 67 1.65 23.17 -3.48
N PRO A 68 1.95 23.74 -2.29
CA PRO A 68 1.16 23.52 -1.08
C PRO A 68 -0.32 23.91 -1.19
N ASN A 69 -0.63 24.85 -2.07
CA ASN A 69 -1.97 25.38 -2.34
C ASN A 69 -2.72 24.61 -3.43
N GLU A 70 -2.13 23.56 -4.02
CA GLU A 70 -2.74 22.74 -5.05
C GLU A 70 -3.02 21.31 -4.55
N ARG A 71 -4.19 20.77 -4.88
CA ARG A 71 -4.57 19.39 -4.55
C ARG A 71 -5.16 18.67 -5.75
N ILE A 72 -4.79 17.41 -5.92
CA ILE A 72 -5.33 16.53 -6.94
C ILE A 72 -6.74 16.10 -6.53
N LEU A 73 -7.73 16.37 -7.39
CA LEU A 73 -9.10 15.91 -7.21
C LEU A 73 -9.18 14.42 -7.53
N VAL A 74 -9.59 13.63 -6.55
CA VAL A 74 -9.78 12.18 -6.70
C VAL A 74 -11.25 11.87 -6.88
N LYS A 75 -11.58 11.14 -7.92
CA LYS A 75 -12.90 10.61 -8.24
C LYS A 75 -13.06 9.29 -7.51
N TRP A 76 -14.17 9.15 -6.81
CA TRP A 76 -14.50 7.98 -6.00
C TRP A 76 -15.79 7.35 -6.52
N ASN A 77 -15.85 6.01 -6.57
CA ASN A 77 -17.09 5.30 -6.85
C ASN A 77 -17.97 5.20 -5.59
N ASN A 78 -19.14 4.57 -5.72
CA ASN A 78 -20.10 4.41 -4.61
C ASN A 78 -19.57 3.54 -3.45
N GLU A 79 -18.52 2.76 -3.69
CA GLU A 79 -17.83 1.94 -2.67
C GLU A 79 -16.67 2.69 -2.00
N GLY A 80 -16.45 3.96 -2.36
CA GLY A 80 -15.34 4.76 -1.86
C GLY A 80 -13.98 4.27 -2.36
N GLN A 81 -13.94 3.65 -3.55
CA GLN A 81 -12.70 3.30 -4.24
C GLN A 81 -12.34 4.38 -5.26
N PRO A 82 -11.06 4.74 -5.39
CA PRO A 82 -10.63 5.76 -6.32
C PRO A 82 -10.63 5.17 -7.74
N ILE A 83 -11.10 5.95 -8.71
CA ILE A 83 -11.28 5.52 -10.10
C ILE A 83 -10.48 6.41 -11.07
N ALA A 84 -10.43 6.01 -12.34
CA ALA A 84 -9.79 6.77 -13.43
C ALA A 84 -8.29 7.05 -13.21
N ASP A 85 -7.75 8.05 -13.92
CA ASP A 85 -6.33 8.37 -13.95
C ASP A 85 -5.83 8.94 -12.61
N ASP A 86 -6.67 9.72 -11.92
CA ASP A 86 -6.41 10.27 -10.60
C ASP A 86 -6.36 9.18 -9.51
N GLY A 87 -7.25 8.18 -9.57
CA GLY A 87 -7.18 7.02 -8.69
C GLY A 87 -5.99 6.10 -8.95
N ALA A 88 -5.60 5.95 -10.22
CA ALA A 88 -4.37 5.24 -10.56
C ALA A 88 -3.12 5.98 -10.04
N LEU A 89 -3.07 7.31 -10.16
CA LEU A 89 -1.99 8.14 -9.63
C LEU A 89 -1.91 8.07 -8.10
N LEU A 90 -3.05 8.15 -7.40
CA LEU A 90 -3.13 7.97 -5.95
C LEU A 90 -2.54 6.62 -5.54
N ASN A 91 -2.97 5.53 -6.19
CA ASN A 91 -2.47 4.18 -5.87
C ASN A 91 -0.96 4.04 -6.09
N MET A 92 -0.41 4.64 -7.15
CA MET A 92 1.04 4.65 -7.39
C MET A 92 1.78 5.45 -6.31
N PHE A 93 1.24 6.59 -5.90
CA PHE A 93 1.81 7.44 -4.87
C PHE A 93 1.79 6.76 -3.49
N LEU A 94 0.70 6.08 -3.14
CA LEU A 94 0.63 5.23 -1.94
C LEU A 94 1.71 4.14 -1.96
N GLY A 95 2.03 3.60 -3.14
CA GLY A 95 3.14 2.65 -3.31
C GLY A 95 4.49 3.25 -2.92
N SER A 96 4.76 4.49 -3.34
CA SER A 96 5.98 5.19 -2.91
C SER A 96 6.03 5.49 -1.41
N ILE A 97 4.89 5.82 -0.80
CA ILE A 97 4.79 6.07 0.64
C ILE A 97 5.09 4.79 1.44
N ALA A 98 4.45 3.68 1.08
CA ALA A 98 4.58 2.41 1.80
C ALA A 98 6.01 1.83 1.77
N ARG A 99 6.84 2.29 0.83
CA ARG A 99 8.27 1.92 0.71
C ARG A 99 9.21 2.73 1.58
N ASN A 100 8.73 3.80 2.23
CA ASN A 100 9.53 4.59 3.16
C ASN A 100 9.73 3.83 4.46
N HIS A 101 10.90 3.20 4.64
CA HIS A 101 11.20 2.36 5.80
C HIS A 101 11.26 3.09 7.14
N ASN A 102 11.39 4.42 7.14
CA ASN A 102 11.31 5.23 8.36
C ASN A 102 9.87 5.34 8.87
N ALA A 103 8.90 5.39 7.97
CA ALA A 103 7.48 5.44 8.31
C ALA A 103 6.87 4.03 8.38
N PHE A 104 7.30 3.10 7.53
CA PHE A 104 6.74 1.76 7.38
C PHE A 104 7.79 0.71 7.74
N PRO A 105 7.90 0.31 9.03
CA PRO A 105 8.98 -0.53 9.52
C PRO A 105 8.87 -1.96 8.99
N ILE A 106 10.01 -2.55 8.63
CA ILE A 106 10.09 -3.92 8.10
C ILE A 106 10.16 -5.01 9.19
N SER A 107 10.63 -4.65 10.38
CA SER A 107 10.98 -5.58 11.47
C SER A 107 9.77 -6.22 12.16
N TYR A 108 8.58 -5.65 12.02
CA TYR A 108 7.37 -6.18 12.66
C TYR A 108 6.74 -7.28 11.81
N SER A 109 6.41 -8.42 12.43
CA SER A 109 5.83 -9.56 11.71
C SER A 109 4.43 -9.33 11.13
N SER A 110 3.72 -8.29 11.57
CA SER A 110 2.42 -7.89 11.02
C SER A 110 2.09 -6.46 11.43
N TRP A 111 1.22 -5.79 10.67
CA TRP A 111 0.83 -4.41 10.96
C TRP A 111 0.28 -4.31 12.38
N ARG A 112 -0.54 -5.27 12.81
CA ARG A 112 -1.12 -5.35 14.16
C ARG A 112 -0.08 -5.25 15.28
N LYS A 113 1.12 -5.80 15.11
CA LYS A 113 2.19 -5.75 16.12
C LYS A 113 2.95 -4.44 16.21
N ILE A 114 2.77 -3.53 15.26
CA ILE A 114 3.34 -2.19 15.35
C ILE A 114 2.68 -1.45 16.53
N PRO A 115 3.43 -0.84 17.45
CA PRO A 115 2.88 -0.12 18.60
C PRO A 115 1.81 0.88 18.19
N LYS A 116 0.70 0.95 18.93
CA LYS A 116 -0.44 1.80 18.60
C LYS A 116 -0.04 3.27 18.46
N VAL A 117 0.78 3.78 19.39
CA VAL A 117 1.30 5.15 19.36
C VAL A 117 2.11 5.43 18.08
N TYR A 118 2.94 4.47 17.66
CA TYR A 118 3.74 4.58 16.45
C TYR A 118 2.86 4.57 15.19
N LYS A 119 1.86 3.68 15.12
CA LYS A 119 0.86 3.69 14.04
C LYS A 119 0.12 5.02 13.99
N GLU A 120 -0.35 5.51 15.13
CA GLU A 120 -1.10 6.76 15.20
C GLU A 120 -0.26 7.93 14.69
N ASP A 121 1.00 8.03 15.10
CA ASP A 121 1.89 9.10 14.65
C ASP A 121 2.15 9.02 13.13
N ILE A 122 2.51 7.86 12.61
CA ILE A 122 2.77 7.69 11.18
C ILE A 122 1.52 7.87 10.34
N LEU A 123 0.39 7.29 10.75
CA LEU A 123 -0.85 7.41 10.00
C LEU A 123 -1.35 8.84 10.03
N LYS A 124 -1.26 9.52 11.19
CA LYS A 124 -1.60 10.94 11.29
C LYS A 124 -0.69 11.79 10.41
N ASN A 125 0.63 11.62 10.48
CA ASN A 125 1.57 12.39 9.68
C ASN A 125 1.43 12.08 8.17
N THR A 126 1.21 10.82 7.81
CA THR A 126 1.03 10.41 6.40
C THR A 126 -0.30 10.91 5.85
N ILE A 127 -1.41 10.75 6.57
CA ILE A 127 -2.73 11.20 6.12
C ILE A 127 -2.83 12.72 6.11
N GLN A 128 -2.47 13.38 7.21
CA GLN A 128 -2.72 14.81 7.37
C GLN A 128 -1.69 15.65 6.59
N THR A 129 -0.40 15.30 6.70
CA THR A 129 0.68 16.15 6.20
C THR A 129 1.04 15.86 4.76
N VAL A 130 0.95 14.59 4.33
CA VAL A 130 1.32 14.19 2.96
C VAL A 130 0.07 14.03 2.09
N LEU A 131 -0.87 13.15 2.46
CA LEU A 131 -1.97 12.79 1.57
C LEU A 131 -2.98 13.90 1.41
N LYS A 132 -3.52 14.45 2.50
CA LYS A 132 -4.47 15.56 2.41
C LYS A 132 -3.83 16.77 1.76
N ALA A 133 -2.56 17.06 2.02
CA ALA A 133 -1.88 18.19 1.39
C ALA A 133 -1.74 18.07 -0.13
N LYS A 134 -1.78 16.85 -0.69
CA LYS A 134 -1.59 16.59 -2.13
C LYS A 134 -2.85 16.14 -2.85
N PHE A 135 -3.82 15.59 -2.13
CA PHE A 135 -5.06 15.01 -2.66
C PHE A 135 -6.28 15.53 -1.90
N ASP A 136 -7.38 15.71 -2.63
CA ASP A 136 -8.68 16.13 -2.13
C ASP A 136 -9.40 14.95 -1.43
N ILE A 137 -8.98 14.64 -0.20
CA ILE A 137 -9.46 13.50 0.59
C ILE A 137 -10.16 14.00 1.86
N HIS A 138 -11.50 13.91 1.86
CA HIS A 138 -12.32 14.52 2.90
C HIS A 138 -13.21 13.55 3.70
N SER A 139 -13.56 12.39 3.12
CA SER A 139 -14.46 11.42 3.75
C SER A 139 -13.70 10.32 4.51
N ASP A 140 -14.25 9.86 5.62
CA ASP A 140 -13.74 8.73 6.38
C ASP A 140 -13.70 7.44 5.54
N VAL A 141 -14.64 7.26 4.61
CA VAL A 141 -14.64 6.12 3.68
C VAL A 141 -13.38 6.13 2.80
N HIS A 142 -12.97 7.32 2.32
CA HIS A 142 -11.78 7.46 1.48
C HIS A 142 -10.50 7.24 2.30
N ILE A 143 -10.47 7.74 3.54
CA ILE A 143 -9.37 7.50 4.47
C ILE A 143 -9.24 6.00 4.73
N ASN A 144 -10.34 5.30 4.98
CA ASN A 144 -10.34 3.85 5.21
C ASN A 144 -9.81 3.08 3.99
N HIS A 145 -10.20 3.47 2.78
CA HIS A 145 -9.65 2.90 1.55
C HIS A 145 -8.12 3.10 1.47
N VAL A 146 -7.65 4.32 1.72
CA VAL A 146 -6.23 4.64 1.68
C VAL A 146 -5.43 3.84 2.71
N LEU A 147 -5.95 3.70 3.93
CA LEU A 147 -5.33 2.91 4.99
C LEU A 147 -5.22 1.42 4.61
N LYS A 148 -6.28 0.85 4.03
CA LYS A 148 -6.26 -0.52 3.50
C LYS A 148 -5.21 -0.66 2.40
N SER A 149 -5.19 0.26 1.44
CA SER A 149 -4.24 0.26 0.32
C SER A 149 -2.77 0.38 0.79
N LEU A 150 -2.49 1.22 1.80
CA LEU A 150 -1.17 1.34 2.41
C LEU A 150 -0.73 0.05 3.11
N ASN A 151 -1.63 -0.60 3.85
CA ASN A 151 -1.33 -1.87 4.53
C ASN A 151 -0.97 -2.97 3.50
N THR A 152 -1.77 -3.11 2.44
CA THR A 152 -1.48 -4.03 1.34
C THR A 152 -0.12 -3.73 0.71
N LYS A 153 0.14 -2.48 0.33
CA LYS A 153 1.40 -2.09 -0.32
C LYS A 153 2.63 -2.29 0.58
N TRP A 154 2.49 -2.05 1.88
CA TRP A 154 3.56 -2.32 2.84
C TRP A 154 3.87 -3.82 2.93
N ARG A 155 2.84 -4.67 3.01
CA ARG A 155 2.98 -6.13 2.99
C ARG A 155 3.64 -6.60 1.70
N ASP A 156 3.13 -6.16 0.55
CA ASP A 156 3.63 -6.57 -0.76
C ASP A 156 5.08 -6.15 -0.96
N HIS A 157 5.47 -4.95 -0.49
CA HIS A 157 6.87 -4.49 -0.53
C HIS A 157 7.80 -5.35 0.34
N ARG A 158 7.37 -5.74 1.55
CA ARG A 158 8.15 -6.65 2.41
C ARG A 158 8.35 -8.01 1.75
N GLN A 159 7.31 -8.51 1.09
CA GLN A 159 7.37 -9.74 0.32
C GLN A 159 8.30 -9.63 -0.89
N GLU A 160 8.20 -8.54 -1.65
CA GLU A 160 9.10 -8.21 -2.77
C GLU A 160 10.57 -8.24 -2.29
N LEU A 161 10.87 -7.60 -1.15
CA LEU A 161 12.22 -7.59 -0.58
C LEU A 161 12.70 -8.99 -0.17
N TRP A 162 11.82 -9.83 0.36
CA TRP A 162 12.14 -11.21 0.71
C TRP A 162 12.45 -12.05 -0.53
N HIS A 163 11.58 -12.02 -1.54
CA HIS A 163 11.71 -12.82 -2.75
C HIS A 163 12.97 -12.47 -3.56
N GLN A 164 13.35 -11.20 -3.60
CA GLN A 164 14.60 -10.75 -4.24
C GLN A 164 15.86 -11.37 -3.61
N ARG A 165 15.77 -11.85 -2.36
CA ARG A 165 16.95 -12.26 -1.56
C ARG A 165 16.93 -13.71 -1.15
N ASN A 166 15.77 -14.33 -0.94
CA ASN A 166 15.68 -15.71 -0.51
C ASN A 166 15.48 -16.66 -1.69
N ASP A 167 16.55 -17.34 -2.09
CA ASP A 167 16.53 -18.44 -3.09
C ASP A 167 16.35 -19.83 -2.45
N ARG A 168 16.04 -19.87 -1.14
CA ARG A 168 15.85 -21.08 -0.33
C ARG A 168 17.12 -21.87 -0.02
N THR A 169 18.29 -21.45 -0.49
CA THR A 169 19.57 -22.11 -0.21
C THR A 169 20.45 -21.30 0.74
N ARG A 170 20.26 -19.98 0.79
CA ARG A 170 21.01 -19.07 1.68
C ARG A 170 20.80 -19.36 3.16
N THR A 171 21.89 -19.23 3.89
CA THR A 171 21.92 -19.23 5.36
C THR A 171 21.35 -17.92 5.92
N ARG A 172 21.03 -17.95 7.22
CA ARG A 172 20.56 -16.76 7.94
C ARG A 172 21.53 -15.58 7.83
N ASP A 173 22.82 -15.81 8.02
CA ASP A 173 23.81 -14.74 8.07
C ASP A 173 24.06 -14.13 6.68
N GLU A 174 24.01 -14.94 5.63
CA GLU A 174 24.04 -14.46 4.25
C GLU A 174 22.82 -13.58 3.94
N LEU A 175 21.62 -13.99 4.36
CA LEU A 175 20.41 -13.17 4.19
C LEU A 175 20.51 -11.84 4.93
N ILE A 176 21.07 -11.82 6.15
CA ILE A 176 21.30 -10.60 6.93
C ILE A 176 22.33 -9.68 6.28
N ALA A 177 23.37 -10.24 5.65
CA ALA A 177 24.37 -9.48 4.91
C ALA A 177 23.79 -8.80 3.66
N MET A 178 22.69 -9.33 3.09
CA MET A 178 21.99 -8.77 1.94
C MET A 178 20.95 -7.67 2.29
N ALA A 179 21.12 -7.00 3.43
CA ALA A 179 20.21 -5.92 3.86
C ALA A 179 20.00 -4.88 2.73
N PRO A 180 18.75 -4.53 2.39
CA PRO A 180 18.49 -3.51 1.37
C PRO A 180 19.08 -2.15 1.74
N GLU A 181 19.51 -1.39 0.74
CA GLU A 181 19.93 0.00 0.94
C GLU A 181 18.78 0.81 1.59
N GLY A 182 19.13 1.65 2.57
CA GLY A 182 18.16 2.45 3.33
C GLY A 182 17.45 1.69 4.47
N ILE A 183 17.64 0.38 4.61
CA ILE A 183 17.11 -0.39 5.75
C ILE A 183 18.21 -0.61 6.78
N ASN A 184 17.91 -0.28 8.05
CA ASN A 184 18.77 -0.61 9.17
C ASN A 184 18.98 -2.13 9.26
N ARG A 185 20.25 -2.57 9.37
CA ARG A 185 20.63 -3.98 9.35
C ARG A 185 19.99 -4.79 10.48
N ASP A 186 19.82 -4.22 11.67
CA ASP A 186 19.19 -4.90 12.80
C ASP A 186 17.69 -5.09 12.56
N HIS A 187 17.03 -4.07 11.99
CA HIS A 187 15.62 -4.19 11.57
C HIS A 187 15.45 -5.27 10.49
N TRP A 188 16.39 -5.35 9.54
CA TRP A 188 16.40 -6.41 8.54
C TRP A 188 16.63 -7.79 9.16
N ALA A 189 17.55 -7.92 10.13
CA ALA A 189 17.81 -9.16 10.83
C ALA A 189 16.57 -9.69 11.56
N LEU A 190 15.82 -8.81 12.24
CA LEU A 190 14.54 -9.17 12.87
C LEU A 190 13.51 -9.68 11.85
N PHE A 191 13.46 -9.08 10.66
CA PHE A 191 12.59 -9.54 9.58
C PHE A 191 13.03 -10.91 9.03
N VAL A 192 14.34 -11.13 8.83
CA VAL A 192 14.89 -12.43 8.41
C VAL A 192 14.55 -13.51 9.43
N ASP A 193 14.72 -13.24 10.72
CA ASP A 193 14.37 -14.16 11.80
C ASP A 193 12.89 -14.54 11.77
N TYR A 194 12.03 -13.54 11.60
CA TYR A 194 10.60 -13.76 11.43
C TYR A 194 10.27 -14.65 10.23
N ARG A 195 10.90 -14.42 9.07
CA ARG A 195 10.64 -15.21 7.84
C ARG A 195 11.21 -16.63 7.92
N LEU A 196 12.32 -16.83 8.64
CA LEU A 196 12.93 -18.14 8.83
C LEU A 196 12.24 -18.98 9.90
N ASN A 197 11.44 -18.37 10.78
CA ASN A 197 10.68 -19.05 11.83
C ASN A 197 9.78 -20.16 11.27
N SER A 198 9.87 -21.36 11.84
CA SER A 198 9.10 -22.53 11.44
C SER A 198 7.59 -22.29 11.42
N LYS A 199 7.05 -21.56 12.40
CA LYS A 199 5.61 -21.24 12.45
C LYS A 199 5.18 -20.36 11.28
N THR A 200 6.01 -19.38 10.91
CA THR A 200 5.76 -18.52 9.74
C THR A 200 5.75 -19.35 8.45
N LYS A 201 6.71 -20.27 8.30
CA LYS A 201 6.78 -21.17 7.14
C LYS A 201 5.60 -22.13 7.07
N GLU A 202 5.17 -22.68 8.20
CA GLU A 202 4.01 -23.57 8.27
C GLU A 202 2.73 -22.84 7.86
N ASN A 203 2.51 -21.63 8.39
CA ASN A 203 1.36 -20.81 7.99
C ASN A 203 1.39 -20.47 6.51
N ALA A 204 2.55 -20.05 5.97
CA ALA A 204 2.71 -19.76 4.55
C ALA A 204 2.38 -20.98 3.67
N LEU A 205 2.79 -22.19 4.08
CA LEU A 205 2.48 -23.43 3.37
C LEU A 205 0.97 -23.74 3.42
N LYS A 206 0.35 -23.65 4.60
CA LYS A 206 -1.10 -23.86 4.76
C LYS A 206 -1.90 -22.89 3.90
N ASN A 207 -1.51 -21.62 3.85
CA ASN A 207 -2.22 -20.63 3.05
C ASN A 207 -2.04 -20.86 1.55
N LYS A 208 -0.86 -21.31 1.13
CA LYS A 208 -0.63 -21.76 -0.24
C LYS A 208 -1.55 -22.92 -0.61
N GLU A 209 -1.66 -23.93 0.25
CA GLU A 209 -2.56 -25.06 0.03
C GLU A 209 -4.03 -24.60 0.00
N ASN A 210 -4.43 -23.73 0.91
CA ASN A 210 -5.78 -23.17 0.94
C ASN A 210 -6.11 -22.41 -0.35
N ARG A 211 -5.18 -21.59 -0.87
CA ARG A 211 -5.32 -20.92 -2.17
C ARG A 211 -5.47 -21.90 -3.33
N THR A 212 -4.71 -22.99 -3.37
CA THR A 212 -4.87 -24.00 -4.45
C THR A 212 -6.24 -24.67 -4.43
N LYS A 213 -6.92 -24.66 -3.28
CA LYS A 213 -8.27 -25.18 -3.08
C LYS A 213 -9.36 -24.12 -3.31
N GLN A 214 -9.01 -22.84 -3.44
CA GLN A 214 -9.97 -21.79 -3.77
C GLN A 214 -10.39 -21.92 -5.24
N THR A 215 -11.65 -22.28 -5.45
CA THR A 215 -12.25 -22.50 -6.78
C THR A 215 -13.02 -21.29 -7.31
N ILE A 216 -13.30 -20.31 -6.45
CA ILE A 216 -14.01 -19.08 -6.83
C ILE A 216 -12.98 -17.98 -7.05
N ALA A 217 -12.70 -17.66 -8.31
CA ALA A 217 -11.89 -16.50 -8.65
C ALA A 217 -12.71 -15.21 -8.46
N HIS A 218 -12.35 -14.38 -7.49
CA HIS A 218 -12.95 -13.06 -7.34
C HIS A 218 -12.34 -12.09 -8.37
N THR A 219 -12.98 -11.98 -9.54
CA THR A 219 -12.54 -11.04 -10.59
C THR A 219 -13.32 -9.73 -10.46
N GLY A 220 -12.95 -8.88 -9.51
CA GLY A 220 -13.46 -7.50 -9.40
C GLY A 220 -12.73 -6.52 -10.33
N GLY A 221 -12.43 -6.94 -11.56
CA GLY A 221 -11.71 -6.12 -12.54
C GLY A 221 -12.65 -5.24 -13.36
N SER A 222 -12.32 -3.96 -13.46
CA SER A 222 -12.98 -2.87 -14.19
C SER A 222 -13.79 -3.28 -15.43
N LEU A 223 -15.12 -3.26 -15.34
CA LEU A 223 -15.97 -3.08 -16.52
C LEU A 223 -15.80 -1.64 -16.99
N GLN A 224 -15.11 -1.45 -18.11
CA GLN A 224 -15.24 -0.23 -18.91
C GLN A 224 -16.73 -0.07 -19.23
N GLY A 225 -17.35 0.97 -18.67
CA GLY A 225 -18.69 1.37 -19.05
C GLY A 225 -18.73 1.69 -20.54
N LYS A 226 -19.24 0.76 -21.34
CA LYS A 226 -19.79 1.11 -22.64
C LYS A 226 -21.13 1.78 -22.38
N GLU A 227 -21.18 3.09 -22.54
CA GLU A 227 -22.43 3.81 -22.74
C GLU A 227 -23.19 3.15 -23.91
N MET A 228 -24.41 2.69 -23.65
CA MET A 228 -25.37 2.40 -24.71
C MET A 228 -26.19 3.68 -24.93
N LYS A 229 -26.26 4.04 -26.21
CA LYS A 229 -26.89 5.23 -26.79
C LYS A 229 -28.36 5.38 -26.42
#